data_AF-A0A842PBF8-F1
#
_entry.id   AF-A0A842PBF8-F1
#
_cell.length_a   1.000
_cell.length_b   1.000
_cell.length_c   1.000
_cell.angle_alpha   90.00
_cell.angle_beta   90.00
_cell.angle_gamma   90.00
#
_symmetry.space_group_name_H-M   'P 1'
#
loop_
_entity.id
_entity.type
_entity.pdbx_description
1 polymer ?
#
loop_
_entity_poly.entity_id
_entity_poly.type
_entity_poly.pdbx_seq_one_letter_code
_entity_poly.pdbx_strand_id
1 'polypeptide(L)'
;MTEFEHKPYDKIYVRDMIKLSLDDLIGMMSSLEAANAYWVDGVLFASFAMTESEELAKKEMNNEMFLDKVIFAVYENYTKTVKSTTNLEICVLNMQKSSLYTDLIK
;
A
#
# COMPACT_ATOMS: atom_id res chain seq x y z
N MET A 1 4.25 7.10 34.10
CA MET A 1 4.83 7.53 32.81
C MET A 1 4.49 6.42 31.84
N THR A 2 3.79 6.71 30.75
CA THR A 2 3.35 5.66 29.81
C THR A 2 4.55 5.21 28.99
N GLU A 3 4.80 3.90 28.97
CA GLU A 3 5.82 3.29 28.11
C GLU A 3 5.23 3.05 26.72
N PHE A 4 5.94 3.48 25.67
CA PHE A 4 5.56 3.25 24.28
C PHE A 4 6.45 2.14 23.72
N GLU A 5 5.86 0.99 23.42
CA GLU A 5 6.55 -0.13 22.77
C GLU A 5 6.18 -0.18 21.28
N HIS A 6 7.19 -0.31 20.42
CA HIS A 6 6.97 -0.57 18.99
C HIS A 6 6.89 -2.08 18.75
N LYS A 7 5.72 -2.54 18.32
CA LYS A 7 5.51 -3.94 17.93
C LYS A 7 4.98 -4.00 16.49
N PRO A 8 5.66 -4.70 15.56
CA PRO A 8 5.16 -4.89 14.21
C PRO A 8 3.88 -5.75 14.22
N TYR A 9 3.05 -5.59 13.19
CA TYR A 9 1.85 -6.41 13.02
C TYR A 9 2.20 -7.87 12.78
N ASP A 10 1.43 -8.78 13.39
CA ASP A 10 1.61 -10.23 13.24
C ASP A 10 0.94 -10.75 11.96
N LYS A 11 -0.15 -10.12 11.52
CA LYS A 11 -0.91 -10.48 10.31
C LYS A 11 -1.53 -9.26 9.63
N ILE A 12 -1.58 -9.30 8.29
CA ILE A 12 -2.30 -8.33 7.46
C ILE A 12 -3.42 -9.07 6.73
N TYR A 13 -4.65 -8.62 6.91
CA TYR A 13 -5.82 -9.11 6.17
C TYR A 13 -6.18 -8.09 5.10
N VAL A 14 -6.18 -8.54 3.85
CA VAL A 14 -6.62 -7.73 2.71
C VAL A 14 -7.99 -8.23 2.27
N ARG A 15 -9.00 -7.35 2.28
CA ARG A 15 -10.35 -7.72 1.84
C ARG A 15 -10.43 -7.89 0.32
N ASP A 16 -9.81 -7.00 -0.44
CA ASP A 16 -9.82 -7.07 -1.91
C ASP A 16 -8.46 -6.76 -2.54
N MET A 17 -8.11 -7.47 -3.61
CA MET A 17 -6.87 -7.28 -4.36
C MET A 17 -7.19 -7.06 -5.83
N ILE A 18 -6.94 -5.85 -6.30
CA ILE A 18 -7.37 -5.40 -7.64
C ILE A 18 -6.15 -5.14 -8.50
N LYS A 19 -6.01 -5.91 -9.57
CA LYS A 19 -4.96 -5.68 -10.59
C LYS A 19 -5.47 -4.68 -11.63
N LEU A 20 -4.71 -3.61 -11.85
CA LEU A 20 -4.96 -2.61 -12.89
C LEU A 20 -3.82 -2.57 -13.91
N SER A 21 -4.06 -1.86 -15.02
CA SER A 21 -2.97 -1.39 -15.86
C SER A 21 -2.16 -0.32 -15.12
N LEU A 22 -0.91 -0.10 -15.55
CA LEU A 22 -0.07 0.93 -14.96
C LEU A 22 -0.68 2.33 -15.13
N ASP A 23 -1.24 2.63 -16.31
CA ASP A 23 -1.87 3.92 -16.59
C ASP A 23 -3.12 4.14 -15.73
N ASP A 24 -3.96 3.12 -15.54
CA ASP A 24 -5.17 3.22 -14.70
C ASP A 24 -4.80 3.42 -13.23
N LEU A 25 -3.78 2.70 -12.74
CA LEU A 25 -3.28 2.87 -11.38
C LEU A 25 -2.74 4.29 -11.18
N ILE A 26 -1.95 4.81 -12.13
CA ILE A 26 -1.42 6.18 -12.07
C ILE A 26 -2.55 7.19 -12.10
N GLY A 27 -3.52 7.03 -13.01
CA GLY A 27 -4.68 7.91 -13.12
C GLY A 27 -5.49 7.95 -11.82
N MET A 28 -5.72 6.80 -11.20
CA MET A 28 -6.36 6.72 -9.88
C MET A 28 -5.53 7.45 -8.81
N MET A 29 -4.23 7.18 -8.74
CA MET A 29 -3.34 7.77 -7.73
C MET A 29 -3.22 9.29 -7.86
N SER A 30 -3.16 9.81 -9.09
CA SER A 30 -3.15 11.26 -9.35
C SER A 30 -4.43 11.96 -8.93
N SER A 31 -5.55 11.24 -8.79
CA SER A 31 -6.82 11.82 -8.31
C SER A 31 -6.93 11.86 -6.78
N LEU A 32 -6.02 11.20 -6.06
CA LEU A 32 -6.02 11.11 -4.60
C LEU A 32 -5.07 12.17 -4.02
N GLU A 33 -5.58 13.04 -3.13
CA GLU A 33 -4.83 14.19 -2.58
C GLU A 33 -3.58 13.81 -1.76
N ALA A 34 -3.47 12.56 -1.27
CA ALA A 34 -2.38 12.13 -0.39
C ALA A 34 -1.91 10.67 -0.62
N ALA A 35 -2.11 10.12 -1.81
CA ALA A 35 -1.75 8.72 -2.05
C ALA A 35 -0.29 8.58 -2.51
N ASN A 36 0.54 7.93 -1.69
CA ASN A 36 1.87 7.48 -2.11
C ASN A 36 1.75 6.13 -2.81
N ALA A 37 2.41 5.97 -3.96
CA ALA A 37 2.57 4.66 -4.57
C ALA A 37 3.78 3.95 -3.97
N TYR A 38 3.62 2.67 -3.68
CA TYR A 38 4.66 1.83 -3.10
C TYR A 38 5.17 0.85 -4.15
N TRP A 39 6.48 0.64 -4.19
CA TRP A 39 7.10 -0.34 -5.07
C TRP A 39 7.85 -1.40 -4.28
N VAL A 40 7.61 -2.66 -4.61
CA VAL A 40 8.29 -3.85 -4.08
C VAL A 40 8.36 -4.91 -5.16
N ASP A 41 9.55 -5.46 -5.39
CA ASP A 41 9.79 -6.69 -6.19
C ASP A 41 9.04 -6.75 -7.53
N GLY A 42 9.08 -5.65 -8.29
CA GLY A 42 8.43 -5.58 -9.60
C GLY A 42 6.93 -5.27 -9.57
N VAL A 43 6.38 -4.90 -8.40
CA VAL A 43 4.97 -4.54 -8.23
C VAL A 43 4.87 -3.11 -7.70
N LEU A 44 4.08 -2.28 -8.39
CA LEU A 44 3.65 -0.98 -7.91
C LEU A 44 2.24 -1.11 -7.34
N PHE A 45 2.00 -0.60 -6.13
CA PHE A 45 0.69 -0.75 -5.49
C PHE A 45 0.33 0.43 -4.58
N ALA A 46 -0.96 0.51 -4.28
CA ALA A 46 -1.55 1.39 -3.30
C ALA A 46 -2.40 0.56 -2.32
N SER A 47 -2.25 0.82 -1.04
CA SER A 47 -3.01 0.18 0.03
C SER A 47 -4.01 1.15 0.64
N PHE A 48 -5.26 0.73 0.79
CA PHE A 48 -6.32 1.52 1.40
C PHE A 48 -6.74 0.86 2.72
N ALA A 49 -6.60 1.60 3.83
CA ALA A 49 -7.08 1.17 5.12
C ALA A 49 -8.61 1.24 5.19
N MET A 50 -9.22 0.40 6.03
CA MET A 50 -10.64 0.57 6.35
C MET A 50 -10.85 1.87 7.13
N THR A 51 -12.04 2.45 7.00
CA THR A 51 -12.47 3.54 7.89
C THR A 51 -12.42 3.06 9.34
N GLU A 52 -11.89 3.89 10.24
CA GLU A 52 -11.76 3.57 11.65
C GLU A 52 -13.11 3.16 12.25
N SER A 53 -13.14 2.00 12.93
CA SER A 53 -14.30 1.50 13.67
C SER A 53 -13.86 0.87 14.99
N GLU A 54 -14.79 0.73 15.94
CA GLU A 54 -14.51 0.08 17.22
C GLU A 54 -14.07 -1.40 17.02
N GLU A 55 -14.62 -2.09 16.02
CA GLU A 55 -14.24 -3.46 15.71
C GLU A 55 -12.84 -3.54 15.10
N LEU A 56 -12.46 -2.55 14.29
CA LEU A 56 -11.10 -2.44 13.77
C LEU A 56 -10.11 -2.20 14.93
N ALA A 57 -10.44 -1.31 15.85
CA ALA A 57 -9.61 -1.06 17.03
C ALA A 57 -9.40 -2.32 17.88
N LYS A 58 -10.46 -3.12 18.10
CA LYS A 58 -10.34 -4.42 18.81
C LYS A 58 -9.42 -5.41 18.10
N LYS A 59 -9.37 -5.38 16.77
CA LYS A 59 -8.49 -6.23 15.97
C LYS A 59 -7.05 -5.72 15.96
N GLU A 60 -6.84 -4.41 15.92
CA GLU A 60 -5.53 -3.79 16.05
C GLU A 60 -4.90 -4.06 17.42
N MET A 61 -5.72 -4.13 18.50
CA MET A 61 -5.27 -4.58 19.82
C MET A 61 -4.70 -6.01 19.81
N ASN A 62 -5.03 -6.83 18.80
CA ASN A 62 -4.46 -8.16 18.60
C ASN A 62 -3.24 -8.18 17.66
N ASN A 63 -2.68 -7.01 17.33
CA ASN A 63 -1.59 -6.84 16.34
C ASN A 63 -1.97 -7.28 14.92
N GLU A 64 -3.25 -7.20 14.56
CA GLU A 64 -3.73 -7.49 13.21
C GLU A 64 -4.03 -6.19 12.44
N MET A 65 -3.56 -6.09 11.20
CA MET A 65 -3.85 -4.98 10.30
C MET A 65 -4.90 -5.39 9.27
N PHE A 66 -5.87 -4.50 8.99
CA PHE A 66 -6.92 -4.75 7.99
C PHE A 66 -6.90 -3.68 6.90
N LEU A 67 -6.66 -4.12 5.68
CA LEU A 67 -6.74 -3.30 4.47
C LEU A 67 -8.07 -3.59 3.77
N ASP A 68 -8.78 -2.52 3.40
CA ASP A 68 -10.00 -2.64 2.59
C ASP A 68 -9.65 -3.16 1.19
N LYS A 69 -8.60 -2.59 0.58
CA LYS A 69 -8.14 -3.03 -0.72
C LYS A 69 -6.68 -2.71 -0.97
N VAL A 70 -6.03 -3.59 -1.75
CA VAL A 70 -4.73 -3.35 -2.36
C VAL A 70 -4.93 -3.30 -3.86
N ILE A 71 -4.55 -2.19 -4.48
CA ILE A 71 -4.64 -2.00 -5.93
C ILE A 71 -3.23 -1.98 -6.49
N PHE A 72 -2.94 -2.81 -7.49
CA PHE A 72 -1.57 -3.04 -7.95
C PHE A 72 -1.44 -3.18 -9.46
N ALA A 73 -0.23 -2.91 -9.97
CA ALA A 73 0.17 -3.08 -11.35
C ALA A 73 1.60 -3.64 -11.42
N VAL A 74 1.91 -4.36 -12.51
CA VAL A 74 3.27 -4.84 -12.77
C VAL A 74 4.15 -3.66 -13.18
N TYR A 75 5.28 -3.49 -12.50
CA TYR A 75 6.26 -2.45 -12.77
C TYR A 75 7.65 -2.96 -12.40
N GLU A 76 8.36 -3.57 -13.35
CA GLU A 76 9.55 -4.39 -13.10
C GLU A 76 10.70 -3.64 -12.38
N ASN A 77 10.90 -2.38 -12.72
CA ASN A 77 12.06 -1.61 -12.25
C ASN A 77 11.61 -0.47 -11.35
N TYR A 78 12.29 -0.30 -10.22
CA TYR A 78 12.07 0.86 -9.36
C TYR A 78 12.49 2.15 -10.06
N THR A 79 11.61 3.15 -9.99
CA THR A 79 11.91 4.55 -10.28
C THR A 79 11.36 5.43 -9.16
N LYS A 80 11.91 6.63 -8.98
CA LYS A 80 11.41 7.59 -7.97
C LYS A 80 10.05 8.17 -8.35
N THR A 81 9.77 8.25 -9.64
CA THR A 81 8.50 8.70 -10.19
C THR A 81 8.11 7.79 -11.34
N VAL A 82 6.82 7.59 -11.53
CA VAL A 82 6.28 6.86 -12.68
C VAL A 82 5.31 7.76 -13.41
N LYS A 83 5.39 7.74 -14.74
CA LYS A 83 4.63 8.61 -15.62
C LYS A 83 3.70 7.79 -16.51
N SER A 84 2.44 8.21 -16.61
CA SER A 84 1.46 7.60 -17.51
C SER A 84 1.69 8.04 -18.96
N THR A 85 1.07 7.31 -19.88
CA THR A 85 0.99 7.71 -21.30
C THR A 85 0.26 9.05 -21.51
N THR A 86 -0.60 9.44 -20.57
CA THR A 86 -1.38 10.68 -20.55
C THR A 86 -0.68 11.87 -19.87
N ASN A 87 0.63 11.76 -19.58
CA ASN A 87 1.46 12.76 -18.89
C ASN A 87 1.17 12.98 -17.40
N LEU A 88 0.41 12.11 -16.74
CA LEU A 88 0.30 12.13 -15.28
C LEU A 88 1.57 11.54 -14.67
N GLU A 89 2.01 12.06 -13.53
CA GLU A 89 3.20 11.59 -12.83
C GLU A 89 2.89 11.46 -11.35
N ILE A 90 3.34 10.36 -10.75
CA ILE A 90 3.21 10.11 -9.31
C ILE A 90 4.55 9.75 -8.70
N CYS A 91 4.73 10.09 -7.43
CA CYS A 91 5.88 9.70 -6.64
C CYS A 91 5.79 8.24 -6.20
N VAL A 92 6.92 7.54 -6.23
CA VAL A 92 7.03 6.13 -5.88
C VAL A 92 8.06 5.95 -4.76
N LEU A 93 7.61 5.29 -3.69
CA LEU A 93 8.45 4.95 -2.55
C LEU A 93 8.96 3.51 -2.68
N ASN A 94 10.28 3.33 -2.57
CA ASN A 94 10.88 2.01 -2.55
C ASN A 94 10.69 1.36 -1.18
N MET A 95 9.88 0.31 -1.14
CA MET A 95 9.56 -0.43 0.09
C MET A 95 10.25 -1.79 0.17
N GLN A 96 11.22 -2.09 -0.71
CA GLN A 96 11.90 -3.39 -0.77
C GLN A 96 12.68 -3.75 0.51
N LYS A 97 13.04 -2.76 1.33
CA LYS A 97 13.68 -2.99 2.64
C LYS A 97 12.68 -3.21 3.78
N SER A 98 11.39 -3.02 3.54
CA SER A 98 10.34 -3.24 4.52
C SER A 98 9.87 -4.68 4.44
N SER A 99 10.05 -5.45 5.51
CA SER A 99 9.52 -6.82 5.62
C SER A 99 7.99 -6.81 5.44
N LEU A 100 7.29 -5.85 6.06
CA LEU A 100 5.84 -5.72 5.98
C LEU A 100 5.31 -5.67 4.54
N TYR A 101 5.91 -4.82 3.70
CA TYR A 101 5.47 -4.67 2.30
C TYR A 101 6.04 -5.76 1.38
N THR A 102 7.18 -6.35 1.74
CA THR A 102 7.71 -7.51 1.03
C THR A 102 6.84 -8.74 1.23
N ASP A 103 6.33 -8.95 2.44
CA ASP A 103 5.45 -10.06 2.76
C ASP A 103 4.04 -9.85 2.20
N LEU A 104 3.61 -8.61 1.96
CA LEU A 104 2.32 -8.30 1.33
C LEU A 104 2.23 -8.74 -0.13
N ILE A 105 3.37 -8.78 -0.84
CA ILE A 105 3.44 -9.07 -2.28
C ILE A 105 3.81 -10.54 -2.58
N LYS A 106 4.26 -11.30 -1.57
CA LYS A 106 4.60 -12.73 -1.69
C LYS A 106 3.40 -13.63 -1.46
#